data_AF-A0A2Z6NY90-F1
#
_entry.id   AF-A0A2Z6NY90-F1
#
_cell.length_a   1.000
_cell.length_b   1.000
_cell.length_c   1.000
_cell.angle_alpha   90.00
_cell.angle_beta   90.00
_cell.angle_gamma   90.00
#
_symmetry.space_group_name_H-M   'P 1'
#
loop_
_entity.id
_entity.type
_entity.pdbx_description
1 polymer ?
#
loop_
_entity_poly.entity_id
_entity_poly.type
_entity_poly.pdbx_seq_one_letter_code
_entity_poly.pdbx_strand_id
1 'polypeptide(L)'
;MGFMCWAGLSFISNCFLLLEVLDLSNLENFEFEDNQEEVEHLSLTFFKLQKVNLCGHHYIDDKLLIRLFKNCKLLEQVMLNCSYITFDGVASAIRLPLTRLVLQDCTGYSYSGIFYLLSKSQHFQHLDLRNAVFLTDKHVVELSLFLGDLVSINLDYCSLLTISAFFALIKSCPSLSDIKMKQTSIGNKSLENSKSLMDCTARPQLKYLHLARNPWLTDENVIMFASIAPNLQLLDLSGCRGIFEEGIAQVLRLCCNIRHLNLSECLRVKLLEWNFKVPKLEVLNLSETNVDDETLYVISKCFPGLLQLLLNYCTDVTVKGMEHVVGNCTQLRDIVCYGINREERNKWLAKQIIH
;
A
#
# COMPACT_ATOMS: atom_id res chain seq x y z
N MET A 1 -24.35 0.02 23.77
CA MET A 1 -24.31 0.63 22.41
C MET A 1 -24.64 2.09 22.57
N GLY A 2 -23.62 2.94 22.67
CA GLY A 2 -23.82 4.37 22.83
C GLY A 2 -24.00 4.98 21.46
N PHE A 3 -25.16 5.59 21.23
CA PHE A 3 -25.38 6.47 20.09
C PHE A 3 -24.40 7.64 20.23
N MET A 4 -23.45 7.80 19.31
CA MET A 4 -22.99 9.15 19.02
C MET A 4 -24.10 9.79 18.20
N CYS A 5 -24.81 10.75 18.75
CA CYS A 5 -25.68 11.64 17.99
C CYS A 5 -24.98 13.01 17.89
N TRP A 6 -25.58 13.98 17.19
CA TRP A 6 -25.12 15.37 17.14
C TRP A 6 -24.76 15.96 18.50
N ALA A 7 -25.52 15.60 19.55
CA ALA A 7 -25.22 16.01 20.92
C ALA A 7 -23.87 15.48 21.41
N GLY A 8 -23.45 14.30 20.95
CA GLY A 8 -22.13 13.73 21.23
C GLY A 8 -20.99 14.48 20.53
N LEU A 9 -21.15 14.85 19.26
CA LEU A 9 -20.17 15.67 18.54
C LEU A 9 -20.10 17.09 19.11
N SER A 10 -21.24 17.72 19.40
CA SER A 10 -21.32 19.04 20.01
C SER A 10 -20.75 19.04 21.43
N PHE A 11 -20.99 17.98 22.21
CA PHE A 11 -20.34 17.79 23.51
C PHE A 11 -18.82 17.70 23.37
N ILE A 12 -18.32 16.88 22.43
CA ILE A 12 -16.88 16.77 22.17
C ILE A 12 -16.30 18.12 21.76
N SER A 13 -16.94 18.82 20.83
CA SER A 13 -16.40 20.08 20.32
C SER A 13 -16.38 21.18 21.38
N ASN A 14 -17.34 21.17 22.32
CA ASN A 14 -17.37 22.06 23.48
C ASN A 14 -16.36 21.68 24.56
N CYS A 15 -16.13 20.38 24.80
CA CYS A 15 -15.19 19.90 25.81
C CYS A 15 -13.73 19.96 25.34
N PHE A 16 -13.49 19.88 24.03
CA PHE A 16 -12.16 19.80 23.43
C PHE A 16 -11.94 20.94 22.43
N LEU A 17 -11.85 22.18 22.93
CA LEU A 17 -11.63 23.40 22.13
C LEU A 17 -10.29 23.41 21.34
N LEU A 18 -9.36 22.51 21.66
CA LEU A 18 -8.08 22.34 20.99
C LEU A 18 -7.99 21.00 20.23
N LEU A 19 -9.13 20.44 19.82
CA LEU A 19 -9.15 19.16 19.12
C LEU A 19 -8.38 19.25 17.79
N GLU A 20 -7.29 18.50 17.68
CA GLU A 20 -6.45 18.44 16.47
C GLU A 20 -6.79 17.23 15.58
N VAL A 21 -7.37 16.18 16.15
CA VAL A 21 -7.69 14.93 15.46
C VAL A 21 -9.13 14.52 15.74
N LEU A 22 -9.89 14.29 14.67
CA LEU A 22 -11.26 13.79 14.73
C LEU A 22 -11.37 12.53 13.86
N ASP A 23 -11.49 11.37 14.49
CA ASP A 23 -11.75 10.10 13.81
C ASP A 23 -13.15 9.63 14.13
N LEU A 24 -14.00 9.59 13.11
CA LEU A 24 -15.38 9.10 13.19
C LEU A 24 -15.57 7.82 12.39
N SER A 25 -14.50 7.18 11.91
CA SER A 25 -14.63 6.07 10.98
C SER A 25 -15.39 4.87 11.57
N ASN A 26 -16.21 4.22 10.73
CA ASN A 26 -16.95 2.98 11.05
C ASN A 26 -17.90 3.06 12.28
N LEU A 27 -18.43 4.25 12.59
CA LEU A 27 -19.52 4.37 13.55
C LEU A 27 -20.83 3.90 12.90
N GLU A 28 -21.30 2.70 13.26
CA GLU A 28 -22.60 2.17 12.81
C GLU A 28 -23.75 3.06 13.29
N ASN A 29 -24.71 3.36 12.41
CA ASN A 29 -25.93 4.15 12.67
C ASN A 29 -25.68 5.62 13.03
N PHE A 30 -24.58 6.21 12.56
CA PHE A 30 -24.43 7.66 12.55
C PHE A 30 -25.19 8.22 11.34
N GLU A 31 -26.23 9.01 11.57
CA GLU A 31 -26.90 9.78 10.52
C GLU A 31 -26.81 11.27 10.86
N PHE A 32 -26.33 12.08 9.93
CA PHE A 32 -26.47 13.53 10.05
C PHE A 32 -27.92 13.91 9.70
N GLU A 33 -28.72 14.29 10.70
CA GLU A 33 -29.82 15.21 10.42
C GLU A 33 -29.20 16.58 10.09
N ASP A 34 -29.51 17.18 8.93
CA ASP A 34 -28.97 18.49 8.51
C ASP A 34 -29.54 19.62 9.38
N ASN A 35 -29.12 19.67 10.65
CA ASN A 35 -29.38 20.79 11.54
C ASN A 35 -28.31 21.86 11.32
N GLN A 36 -28.65 22.86 10.52
CA GLN A 36 -27.71 23.89 10.07
C GLN A 36 -27.01 24.62 11.23
N GLU A 37 -27.69 24.87 12.35
CA GLU A 37 -27.11 25.56 13.51
C GLU A 37 -26.00 24.74 14.18
N GLU A 38 -26.18 23.43 14.29
CA GLU A 38 -25.19 22.54 14.90
C GLU A 38 -23.96 22.36 14.01
N VAL A 39 -24.15 22.26 12.69
CA VAL A 39 -23.03 22.22 11.72
C VAL A 39 -22.18 23.50 11.82
N GLU A 40 -22.83 24.66 11.90
CA GLU A 40 -22.15 25.96 12.00
C GLU A 40 -21.39 26.09 13.32
N HIS A 41 -21.98 25.65 14.44
CA HIS A 41 -21.30 25.60 15.73
C HIS A 41 -20.07 24.68 15.69
N LEU A 42 -20.21 23.45 15.18
CA LEU A 42 -19.09 22.52 15.04
C LEU A 42 -17.96 23.11 14.21
N SER A 43 -18.28 23.77 13.10
CA SER A 43 -17.30 24.44 12.26
C SER A 43 -16.47 25.47 13.02
N LEU A 44 -17.11 26.27 13.88
CA LEU A 44 -16.42 27.26 14.70
C LEU A 44 -15.51 26.61 15.75
N THR A 45 -15.92 25.48 16.32
CA THR A 45 -15.14 24.75 17.33
C THR A 45 -13.98 23.92 16.76
N PHE A 46 -14.07 23.44 15.52
CA PHE A 46 -13.02 22.63 14.88
C PHE A 46 -11.90 23.44 14.21
N PHE A 47 -11.76 24.73 14.53
CA PHE A 47 -10.77 25.61 13.91
C PHE A 47 -9.29 25.17 14.08
N LYS A 48 -9.00 24.31 15.08
CA LYS A 48 -7.66 23.72 15.33
C LYS A 48 -7.45 22.35 14.69
N LEU A 49 -8.46 21.80 14.03
CA LEU A 49 -8.40 20.45 13.48
C LEU A 49 -7.33 20.35 12.39
N GLN A 50 -6.44 19.37 12.54
CA GLN A 50 -5.37 19.05 11.61
C GLN A 50 -5.64 17.75 10.84
N LYS A 51 -6.38 16.82 11.45
CA LYS A 51 -6.67 15.51 10.86
C LYS A 51 -8.14 15.16 11.04
N VAL A 52 -8.76 14.72 9.95
CA VAL A 52 -10.12 14.18 9.99
C VAL A 52 -10.24 12.86 9.23
N ASN A 53 -10.92 11.90 9.85
CA ASN A 53 -11.27 10.63 9.23
C ASN A 53 -12.78 10.42 9.31
N LEU A 54 -13.43 10.42 8.15
CA LEU A 54 -14.88 10.27 7.98
C LEU A 54 -15.22 9.02 7.15
N CYS A 55 -14.31 8.05 7.07
CA CYS A 55 -14.54 6.83 6.31
C CYS A 55 -15.76 6.04 6.84
N GLY A 56 -16.63 5.59 5.94
CA GLY A 56 -17.83 4.80 6.28
C GLY A 56 -19.10 5.64 6.44
N HIS A 57 -19.02 6.97 6.32
CA HIS A 57 -20.18 7.86 6.40
C HIS A 57 -20.71 8.21 5.02
N HIS A 58 -21.56 7.34 4.46
CA HIS A 58 -22.04 7.49 3.08
C HIS A 58 -22.94 8.71 2.86
N TYR A 59 -23.62 9.22 3.88
CA TYR A 59 -24.54 10.36 3.76
C TYR A 59 -23.83 11.73 3.69
N ILE A 60 -22.51 11.80 3.90
CA ILE A 60 -21.77 13.06 3.81
C ILE A 60 -21.70 13.50 2.36
N ASP A 61 -22.21 14.70 2.09
CA ASP A 61 -22.18 15.35 0.78
C ASP A 61 -21.25 16.58 0.78
N ASP A 62 -21.10 17.20 -0.39
CA ASP A 62 -20.26 18.38 -0.57
C ASP A 62 -20.67 19.55 0.31
N LYS A 63 -21.98 19.78 0.45
CA LYS A 63 -22.51 20.93 1.20
C LYS A 63 -22.13 20.79 2.66
N LEU A 64 -22.29 19.59 3.21
CA LEU A 64 -21.94 19.30 4.58
C LEU A 64 -20.43 19.44 4.81
N LEU A 65 -19.60 18.91 3.92
CA LEU A 65 -18.14 18.98 4.03
C LEU A 65 -17.65 20.43 3.97
N ILE A 66 -18.21 21.24 3.07
CA ILE A 66 -17.93 22.68 2.98
C ILE A 66 -18.32 23.42 4.25
N ARG A 67 -19.53 23.18 4.78
CA ARG A 67 -20.02 23.86 5.98
C ARG A 67 -19.18 23.48 7.20
N LEU A 68 -18.92 22.19 7.40
CA LEU A 68 -18.23 21.67 8.58
C LEU A 68 -16.78 22.18 8.64
N PHE A 69 -16.03 22.14 7.53
CA PHE A 69 -14.59 22.45 7.53
C PHE A 69 -14.23 23.88 7.10
N LYS A 70 -15.22 24.76 6.90
CA LYS A 70 -15.03 26.16 6.47
C LYS A 70 -14.00 26.94 7.29
N ASN A 71 -13.89 26.66 8.59
CA ASN A 71 -13.00 27.37 9.52
C ASN A 71 -11.74 26.58 9.92
N CYS A 72 -11.57 25.34 9.45
CA CYS A 72 -10.51 24.42 9.88
C CYS A 72 -9.17 24.70 9.19
N LYS A 73 -8.61 25.91 9.33
CA LYS A 73 -7.44 26.40 8.56
C LYS A 73 -6.13 25.61 8.73
N LEU A 74 -6.08 24.69 9.68
CA LEU A 74 -4.91 23.86 9.97
C LEU A 74 -5.07 22.42 9.45
N LEU A 75 -6.16 22.13 8.71
CA LEU A 75 -6.43 20.78 8.22
C LEU A 75 -5.39 20.36 7.20
N GLU A 76 -4.63 19.32 7.53
CA GLU A 76 -3.54 18.77 6.72
C GLU A 76 -3.86 17.36 6.20
N GLN A 77 -4.72 16.62 6.90
CA GLN A 77 -5.02 15.22 6.59
C GLN A 77 -6.51 14.96 6.55
N VAL A 78 -6.99 14.42 5.43
CA VAL A 78 -8.40 14.09 5.23
C VAL A 78 -8.53 12.66 4.70
N MET A 79 -9.34 11.85 5.38
CA MET A 79 -9.67 10.48 4.98
C MET A 79 -11.18 10.37 4.76
N LEU A 80 -11.59 10.01 3.55
CA LEU A 80 -12.99 9.87 3.14
C LEU A 80 -13.20 8.52 2.46
N ASN A 81 -14.35 7.93 2.71
CA ASN A 81 -14.91 6.79 1.97
C ASN A 81 -16.41 7.05 1.81
N CYS A 82 -16.76 7.97 0.91
CA CYS A 82 -18.12 8.48 0.75
C CYS A 82 -18.49 8.47 -0.74
N SER A 83 -19.63 7.88 -1.07
CA SER A 83 -20.12 7.71 -2.44
C SER A 83 -20.72 8.98 -3.05
N TYR A 84 -21.10 9.97 -2.22
CA TYR A 84 -21.80 11.20 -2.63
C TYR A 84 -20.95 12.47 -2.55
N ILE A 85 -19.68 12.36 -2.16
CA ILE A 85 -18.76 13.49 -2.14
C ILE A 85 -18.18 13.67 -3.55
N THR A 86 -18.34 14.86 -4.10
CA THR A 86 -17.60 15.32 -5.27
C THR A 86 -16.35 16.07 -4.83
N PHE A 87 -15.36 16.08 -5.71
CA PHE A 87 -14.13 16.82 -5.45
C PHE A 87 -14.31 18.34 -5.59
N ASP A 88 -15.38 18.83 -6.23
CA ASP A 88 -15.73 20.25 -6.15
C ASP A 88 -16.09 20.60 -4.70
N GLY A 89 -16.79 19.70 -4.00
CA GLY A 89 -17.03 19.78 -2.56
C GLY A 89 -15.75 19.71 -1.74
N VAL A 90 -14.89 18.70 -1.97
CA VAL A 90 -13.61 18.54 -1.27
C VAL A 90 -12.70 19.75 -1.48
N ALA A 91 -12.54 20.21 -2.72
CA ALA A 91 -11.69 21.36 -3.04
C ALA A 91 -12.27 22.70 -2.55
N SER A 92 -13.60 22.85 -2.57
CA SER A 92 -14.27 24.06 -2.05
C SER A 92 -14.25 24.12 -0.52
N ALA A 93 -14.34 22.95 0.13
CA ALA A 93 -14.29 22.83 1.58
C ALA A 93 -12.87 22.97 2.12
N ILE A 94 -11.89 22.46 1.38
CA ILE A 94 -10.50 22.39 1.83
C ILE A 94 -9.67 23.43 1.08
N ARG A 95 -9.75 24.68 1.54
CA ARG A 95 -8.96 25.81 1.02
C ARG A 95 -7.50 25.81 1.51
N LEU A 96 -6.90 24.63 1.75
CA LEU A 96 -5.75 24.49 2.64
C LEU A 96 -4.64 23.60 2.08
N PRO A 97 -3.38 23.80 2.52
CA PRO A 97 -2.21 23.06 2.06
C PRO A 97 -2.21 21.63 2.63
N LEU A 98 -3.09 20.77 2.10
CA LEU A 98 -3.15 19.37 2.50
C LEU A 98 -1.85 18.63 2.19
N THR A 99 -1.40 17.83 3.14
CA THR A 99 -0.23 16.94 2.99
C THR A 99 -0.63 15.49 2.80
N ARG A 100 -1.81 15.07 3.28
CA ARG A 100 -2.32 13.70 3.13
C ARG A 100 -3.79 13.69 2.72
N LEU A 101 -4.10 12.95 1.67
CA LEU A 101 -5.45 12.72 1.20
C LEU A 101 -5.68 11.23 0.95
N VAL A 102 -6.70 10.69 1.60
CA VAL A 102 -7.09 9.28 1.45
C VAL A 102 -8.54 9.20 0.99
N LEU A 103 -8.76 8.62 -0.19
CA LEU A 103 -10.07 8.56 -0.84
C LEU A 103 -10.39 7.12 -1.23
N GLN A 104 -10.51 6.26 -0.23
CA GLN A 104 -10.69 4.82 -0.44
C GLN A 104 -12.13 4.54 -0.85
N ASP A 105 -12.32 3.75 -1.93
CA ASP A 105 -13.62 3.22 -2.36
C ASP A 105 -14.72 4.27 -2.62
N CYS A 106 -14.34 5.55 -2.79
CA CYS A 106 -15.27 6.60 -3.18
C CYS A 106 -15.69 6.36 -4.65
N THR A 107 -16.98 6.11 -4.92
CA THR A 107 -17.47 5.87 -6.29
C THR A 107 -17.86 7.15 -7.05
N GLY A 108 -17.78 8.31 -6.39
CA GLY A 108 -18.29 9.60 -6.88
C GLY A 108 -17.24 10.55 -7.46
N TYR A 109 -15.96 10.16 -7.50
CA TYR A 109 -14.92 11.06 -7.99
C TYR A 109 -14.52 10.81 -9.44
N SER A 110 -14.34 11.90 -10.17
CA SER A 110 -13.88 11.92 -11.55
C SER A 110 -12.43 12.39 -11.64
N TYR A 111 -11.83 12.14 -12.80
CA TYR A 111 -10.53 12.71 -13.14
C TYR A 111 -10.49 14.23 -12.98
N SER A 112 -11.51 14.95 -13.46
CA SER A 112 -11.58 16.41 -13.40
C SER A 112 -11.54 16.94 -11.97
N GLY A 113 -12.17 16.22 -11.03
CA GLY A 113 -12.18 16.54 -9.61
C GLY A 113 -10.79 16.42 -8.96
N ILE A 114 -10.12 15.28 -9.17
CA ILE A 114 -8.74 15.09 -8.66
C ILE A 114 -7.81 16.14 -9.26
N PHE A 115 -7.90 16.35 -10.57
CA PHE A 115 -7.08 17.33 -11.26
C PHE A 115 -7.26 18.74 -10.68
N TYR A 116 -8.52 19.15 -10.47
CA TYR A 116 -8.80 20.46 -9.87
C TYR A 116 -8.21 20.57 -8.46
N LEU A 117 -8.39 19.57 -7.61
CA LEU A 117 -7.84 19.57 -6.25
C LEU A 117 -6.30 19.67 -6.24
N LEU A 118 -5.63 18.83 -7.02
CA LEU A 118 -4.17 18.85 -7.12
C LEU A 118 -3.64 20.14 -7.77
N SER A 119 -4.43 20.80 -8.63
CA SER A 119 -4.07 22.11 -9.19
C SER A 119 -4.08 23.23 -8.13
N LYS A 120 -4.81 23.04 -7.02
CA LYS A 120 -4.93 24.03 -5.92
C LYS A 120 -3.96 23.77 -4.77
N SER A 121 -3.58 22.52 -4.51
CA SER A 121 -2.62 22.14 -3.49
C SER A 121 -1.56 21.20 -4.07
N GLN A 122 -0.29 21.61 -4.00
CA GLN A 122 0.85 20.89 -4.59
C GLN A 122 1.79 20.28 -3.54
N HIS A 123 1.37 20.29 -2.26
CA HIS A 123 2.17 19.82 -1.11
C HIS A 123 1.77 18.42 -0.63
N PHE A 124 1.04 17.65 -1.44
CA PHE A 124 0.63 16.31 -1.08
C PHE A 124 1.83 15.38 -0.98
N GLN A 125 2.07 14.86 0.23
CA GLN A 125 3.06 13.85 0.53
C GLN A 125 2.48 12.44 0.42
N HIS A 126 1.18 12.28 0.69
CA HIS A 126 0.53 10.98 0.69
C HIS A 126 -0.82 11.03 -0.01
N LEU A 127 -0.98 10.23 -1.06
CA LEU A 127 -2.17 10.22 -1.90
C LEU A 127 -2.69 8.80 -2.09
N ASP A 128 -3.89 8.50 -1.61
CA ASP A 128 -4.56 7.21 -1.83
C ASP A 128 -5.75 7.40 -2.78
N LEU A 129 -5.62 6.86 -4.00
CA LEU A 129 -6.61 6.85 -5.08
C LEU A 129 -7.00 5.41 -5.44
N ARG A 130 -6.97 4.49 -4.48
CA ARG A 130 -7.38 3.10 -4.66
C ARG A 130 -8.75 3.01 -5.33
N ASN A 131 -8.88 2.06 -6.26
CA ASN A 131 -10.13 1.79 -6.98
C ASN A 131 -10.62 2.96 -7.87
N ALA A 132 -9.74 3.90 -8.20
CA ALA A 132 -9.99 4.93 -9.22
C ALA A 132 -9.94 4.33 -10.64
N VAL A 133 -10.90 3.46 -10.96
CA VAL A 133 -10.90 2.65 -12.21
C VAL A 133 -10.92 3.46 -13.51
N PHE A 134 -11.23 4.76 -13.43
CA PHE A 134 -11.19 5.69 -14.57
C PHE A 134 -9.79 6.27 -14.83
N LEU A 135 -8.82 6.08 -13.93
CA LEU A 135 -7.45 6.59 -14.13
C LEU A 135 -6.76 5.83 -15.24
N THR A 136 -6.21 6.58 -16.19
CA THR A 136 -5.37 6.05 -17.27
C THR A 136 -3.95 6.57 -17.07
N ASP A 137 -2.98 6.01 -17.79
CA ASP A 137 -1.61 6.52 -17.75
C ASP A 137 -1.52 8.00 -18.10
N LYS A 138 -2.34 8.48 -19.04
CA LYS A 138 -2.43 9.90 -19.40
C LYS A 138 -2.86 10.75 -18.19
N HIS A 139 -3.85 10.29 -17.45
CA HIS A 139 -4.27 10.97 -16.23
C HIS A 139 -3.12 11.03 -15.23
N VAL A 140 -2.41 9.93 -14.99
CA VAL A 140 -1.26 9.92 -14.05
C VAL A 140 -0.13 10.83 -14.51
N VAL A 141 0.16 10.91 -15.82
CA VAL A 141 1.12 11.88 -16.37
C VAL A 141 0.71 13.31 -16.01
N GLU A 142 -0.56 13.68 -16.24
CA GLU A 142 -1.07 15.02 -15.96
C GLU A 142 -1.12 15.32 -14.45
N LEU A 143 -1.57 14.37 -13.62
CA LEU A 143 -1.60 14.55 -12.16
C LEU A 143 -0.21 14.63 -11.55
N SER A 144 0.76 13.88 -12.07
CA SER A 144 2.12 13.83 -11.51
C SER A 144 2.86 15.17 -11.57
N LEU A 145 2.41 16.11 -12.43
CA LEU A 145 2.91 17.48 -12.51
C LEU A 145 2.67 18.28 -11.22
N PHE A 146 1.70 17.88 -10.40
CA PHE A 146 1.36 18.56 -9.14
C PHE A 146 1.93 17.85 -7.90
N LEU A 147 2.65 16.75 -8.07
CA LEU A 147 3.02 15.81 -7.01
C LEU A 147 4.52 15.85 -6.68
N GLY A 148 5.12 17.04 -6.66
CA GLY A 148 6.56 17.23 -6.41
C GLY A 148 7.02 16.79 -5.02
N ASP A 149 6.15 16.95 -4.01
CA ASP A 149 6.42 16.59 -2.61
C ASP A 149 5.97 15.17 -2.25
N LEU A 150 5.48 14.39 -3.22
CA LEU A 150 4.87 13.08 -2.98
C LEU A 150 5.88 12.07 -2.45
N VAL A 151 5.53 11.44 -1.33
CA VAL A 151 6.31 10.42 -0.61
C VAL A 151 5.69 9.03 -0.76
N SER A 152 4.37 8.92 -0.81
CA SER A 152 3.64 7.66 -0.99
C SER A 152 2.40 7.84 -1.84
N ILE A 153 2.16 6.89 -2.75
CA ILE A 153 0.93 6.84 -3.54
C ILE A 153 0.33 5.43 -3.54
N ASN A 154 -0.99 5.37 -3.41
CA ASN A 154 -1.75 4.13 -3.54
C ASN A 154 -2.69 4.20 -4.75
N LEU A 155 -2.45 3.33 -5.71
CA LEU A 155 -3.19 3.15 -6.96
C LEU A 155 -3.69 1.70 -7.11
N ASP A 156 -3.81 0.98 -5.99
CA ASP A 156 -4.35 -0.38 -5.99
C ASP A 156 -5.71 -0.42 -6.70
N TYR A 157 -5.97 -1.49 -7.45
CA TYR A 157 -7.20 -1.73 -8.22
C TYR A 157 -7.49 -0.73 -9.35
N CYS A 158 -6.53 0.14 -9.72
CA CYS A 158 -6.65 1.01 -10.90
C CYS A 158 -6.28 0.21 -12.18
N SER A 159 -7.23 -0.59 -12.67
CA SER A 159 -7.01 -1.62 -13.69
C SER A 159 -6.52 -1.12 -15.06
N LEU A 160 -6.70 0.16 -15.38
CA LEU A 160 -6.24 0.77 -16.63
C LEU A 160 -4.81 1.33 -16.57
N LEU A 161 -4.15 1.27 -15.39
CA LEU A 161 -2.79 1.75 -15.23
C LEU A 161 -1.77 0.71 -15.64
N THR A 162 -0.77 1.14 -16.40
CA THR A 162 0.32 0.30 -16.89
C THR A 162 1.66 0.76 -16.32
N ILE A 163 2.74 0.19 -16.84
CA ILE A 163 4.10 0.63 -16.52
C ILE A 163 4.34 2.11 -16.87
N SER A 164 3.59 2.69 -17.81
CA SER A 164 3.73 4.10 -18.18
C SER A 164 3.34 5.03 -17.02
N ALA A 165 2.29 4.71 -16.26
CA ALA A 165 1.92 5.43 -15.05
C ALA A 165 3.03 5.35 -13.98
N PHE A 166 3.60 4.17 -13.76
CA PHE A 166 4.73 3.98 -12.86
C PHE A 166 5.90 4.91 -13.23
N PHE A 167 6.29 4.94 -14.51
CA PHE A 167 7.37 5.79 -14.97
C PHE A 167 7.05 7.29 -14.89
N ALA A 168 5.80 7.69 -15.12
CA ALA A 168 5.37 9.07 -14.94
C ALA A 168 5.59 9.55 -13.50
N LEU A 169 5.18 8.74 -12.52
CA LEU A 169 5.39 9.01 -11.10
C LEU A 169 6.86 9.09 -10.75
N ILE A 170 7.65 8.09 -11.17
CA ILE A 170 9.08 8.03 -10.91
C ILE A 170 9.83 9.23 -11.52
N LYS A 171 9.39 9.72 -12.68
CA LYS A 171 10.00 10.86 -13.35
C LYS A 171 9.65 12.19 -12.67
N SER A 172 8.41 12.36 -12.26
CA SER A 172 7.89 13.65 -11.75
C SER A 172 7.99 13.81 -10.23
N CYS A 173 8.10 12.72 -9.46
CA CYS A 173 8.05 12.74 -7.99
C CYS A 173 9.42 12.34 -7.38
N PRO A 174 10.33 13.30 -7.12
CA PRO A 174 11.70 13.01 -6.67
C PRO A 174 11.79 12.43 -5.25
N SER A 175 10.79 12.69 -4.40
CA SER A 175 10.72 12.25 -3.00
C SER A 175 9.96 10.92 -2.81
N LEU A 176 9.47 10.33 -3.91
CA LEU A 176 8.59 9.17 -3.86
C LEU A 176 9.32 7.94 -3.32
N SER A 177 8.78 7.37 -2.25
CA SER A 177 9.38 6.27 -1.49
C SER A 177 8.53 5.00 -1.46
N ASP A 178 7.22 5.12 -1.64
CA ASP A 178 6.25 4.03 -1.52
C ASP A 178 5.23 4.10 -2.66
N ILE A 179 5.10 3.01 -3.43
CA ILE A 179 4.16 2.89 -4.53
C ILE A 179 3.35 1.61 -4.36
N LYS A 180 2.02 1.75 -4.37
CA LYS A 180 1.09 0.61 -4.39
C LYS A 180 0.32 0.59 -5.69
N MET A 181 0.46 -0.51 -6.43
CA MET A 181 -0.18 -0.77 -7.73
C MET A 181 -0.63 -2.24 -7.80
N LYS A 182 -1.23 -2.75 -6.73
CA LYS A 182 -1.83 -4.09 -6.69
C LYS A 182 -2.97 -4.17 -7.70
N GLN A 183 -3.06 -5.27 -8.43
CA GLN A 183 -4.17 -5.56 -9.36
C GLN A 183 -4.42 -4.40 -10.36
N THR A 184 -3.35 -3.97 -11.02
CA THR A 184 -3.34 -3.04 -12.15
C THR A 184 -3.02 -3.80 -13.45
N SER A 185 -2.79 -3.07 -14.55
CA SER A 185 -2.31 -3.64 -15.82
C SER A 185 -0.80 -3.47 -16.01
N ILE A 186 -0.03 -3.30 -14.92
CA ILE A 186 1.43 -3.22 -15.00
C ILE A 186 2.02 -4.53 -15.56
N GLY A 187 2.86 -4.42 -16.59
CA GLY A 187 3.42 -5.55 -17.37
C GLY A 187 2.58 -5.97 -18.60
N ASN A 188 1.40 -5.37 -18.81
CA ASN A 188 0.59 -5.68 -19.99
C ASN A 188 1.17 -5.04 -21.27
N LYS A 189 1.97 -5.82 -22.00
CA LYS A 189 2.60 -5.44 -23.29
C LYS A 189 1.62 -4.88 -24.33
N SER A 190 0.34 -5.26 -24.30
CA SER A 190 -0.66 -4.77 -25.28
C SER A 190 -1.03 -3.29 -25.10
N LEU A 191 -0.79 -2.75 -23.90
CA LEU A 191 -1.11 -1.37 -23.54
C LEU A 191 0.16 -0.49 -23.44
N GLU A 192 1.33 -1.05 -23.76
CA GLU A 192 2.63 -0.37 -23.65
C GLU A 192 2.98 0.40 -24.94
N ASN A 193 3.09 1.72 -24.84
CA ASN A 193 3.69 2.55 -25.89
C ASN A 193 5.23 2.48 -25.76
N SER A 194 5.83 1.44 -26.33
CA SER A 194 7.22 0.98 -26.11
C SER A 194 8.38 1.88 -26.60
N LYS A 195 8.20 3.20 -26.77
CA LYS A 195 9.23 4.06 -27.38
C LYS A 195 10.03 4.97 -26.44
N SER A 196 9.71 5.08 -25.14
CA SER A 196 10.44 6.01 -24.24
C SER A 196 10.74 5.54 -22.82
N LEU A 197 10.60 4.24 -22.52
CA LEU A 197 10.58 3.73 -21.13
C LEU A 197 11.98 3.46 -20.54
N MET A 198 13.07 3.75 -21.25
CA MET A 198 14.43 3.32 -20.88
C MET A 198 15.36 4.44 -20.36
N ASP A 199 14.93 5.70 -20.33
CA ASP A 199 15.77 6.79 -19.82
C ASP A 199 15.34 7.23 -18.41
N CYS A 200 15.40 6.30 -17.47
CA CYS A 200 15.17 6.58 -16.06
C CYS A 200 16.45 6.29 -15.27
N THR A 201 17.02 7.35 -14.70
CA THR A 201 18.10 7.27 -13.73
C THR A 201 17.63 6.57 -12.45
N ALA A 202 18.57 5.93 -11.75
CA ALA A 202 18.27 5.29 -10.47
C ALA A 202 17.59 6.25 -9.48
N ARG A 203 16.69 5.70 -8.67
CA ARG A 203 15.85 6.34 -7.66
C ARG A 203 16.09 5.68 -6.30
N PRO A 204 17.23 5.95 -5.65
CA PRO A 204 17.61 5.35 -4.36
C PRO A 204 16.64 5.65 -3.19
N GLN A 205 15.67 6.53 -3.38
CA GLN A 205 14.63 6.91 -2.43
C GLN A 205 13.41 6.00 -2.47
N LEU A 206 13.17 5.29 -3.58
CA LEU A 206 12.09 4.31 -3.67
C LEU A 206 12.46 3.08 -2.83
N LYS A 207 11.63 2.79 -1.82
CA LYS A 207 11.89 1.78 -0.80
C LYS A 207 10.82 0.70 -0.73
N TYR A 208 9.57 1.02 -1.05
CA TYR A 208 8.44 0.11 -0.90
C TYR A 208 7.70 0.02 -2.22
N LEU A 209 7.55 -1.21 -2.74
CA LEU A 209 6.89 -1.46 -4.00
C LEU A 209 5.90 -2.61 -3.84
N HIS A 210 4.61 -2.29 -3.94
CA HIS A 210 3.51 -3.24 -3.77
C HIS A 210 2.84 -3.53 -5.11
N LEU A 211 3.14 -4.70 -5.68
CA LEU A 211 2.74 -5.11 -7.03
C LEU A 211 1.97 -6.43 -7.04
N ALA A 212 1.35 -6.79 -5.92
CA ALA A 212 0.58 -8.01 -5.81
C ALA A 212 -0.51 -8.15 -6.90
N ARG A 213 -0.81 -9.38 -7.29
CA ARG A 213 -1.92 -9.76 -8.17
C ARG A 213 -1.91 -9.04 -9.53
N ASN A 214 -0.72 -8.78 -10.06
CA ASN A 214 -0.55 -8.30 -11.43
C ASN A 214 -0.20 -9.49 -12.35
N PRO A 215 -1.18 -10.05 -13.08
CA PRO A 215 -1.01 -11.31 -13.80
C PRO A 215 -0.06 -11.21 -15.00
N TRP A 216 0.21 -9.99 -15.49
CA TRP A 216 1.06 -9.73 -16.65
C TRP A 216 2.49 -9.32 -16.30
N LEU A 217 2.84 -9.19 -15.01
CA LEU A 217 4.23 -8.94 -14.63
C LEU A 217 5.14 -10.11 -14.98
N THR A 218 6.28 -9.78 -15.57
CA THR A 218 7.36 -10.72 -15.89
C THR A 218 8.63 -10.42 -15.10
N ASP A 219 9.58 -11.35 -15.10
CA ASP A 219 10.93 -11.14 -14.57
C ASP A 219 11.60 -9.90 -15.16
N GLU A 220 11.45 -9.65 -16.47
CA GLU A 220 12.00 -8.47 -17.14
C GLU A 220 11.49 -7.17 -16.50
N ASN A 221 10.19 -7.10 -16.17
CA ASN A 221 9.61 -5.93 -15.53
C ASN A 221 10.15 -5.72 -14.11
N VAL A 222 10.19 -6.78 -13.29
CA VAL A 222 10.62 -6.64 -11.89
C VAL A 222 12.12 -6.39 -11.76
N ILE A 223 12.94 -6.96 -12.65
CA ILE A 223 14.38 -6.66 -12.75
C ILE A 223 14.58 -5.19 -13.10
N MET A 224 13.80 -4.65 -14.04
CA MET A 224 13.83 -3.24 -14.38
C MET A 224 13.41 -2.35 -13.19
N PHE A 225 12.37 -2.71 -12.44
CA PHE A 225 12.02 -1.94 -11.23
C PHE A 225 13.14 -1.98 -10.18
N ALA A 226 13.81 -3.13 -10.02
CA ALA A 226 14.95 -3.27 -9.11
C ALA A 226 16.17 -2.44 -9.55
N SER A 227 16.43 -2.33 -10.85
CA SER A 227 17.52 -1.49 -11.35
C SER A 227 17.25 0.00 -11.16
N ILE A 228 15.98 0.41 -11.23
CA ILE A 228 15.54 1.77 -10.91
C ILE A 228 15.61 2.02 -9.40
N ALA A 229 15.29 1.04 -8.55
CA ALA A 229 15.22 1.20 -7.10
C ALA A 229 16.25 0.32 -6.35
N PRO A 230 17.56 0.66 -6.40
CA PRO A 230 18.61 -0.17 -5.80
C PRO A 230 18.54 -0.27 -4.26
N ASN A 231 17.83 0.66 -3.61
CA ASN A 231 17.65 0.70 -2.15
C ASN A 231 16.32 0.12 -1.67
N LEU A 232 15.64 -0.66 -2.53
CA LEU A 232 14.37 -1.28 -2.19
C LEU A 232 14.48 -2.08 -0.89
N GLN A 233 13.53 -1.86 0.01
CA GLN A 233 13.42 -2.50 1.32
C GLN A 233 12.26 -3.49 1.36
N LEU A 234 11.19 -3.24 0.61
CA LEU A 234 10.03 -4.11 0.50
C LEU A 234 9.64 -4.30 -0.95
N LEU A 235 9.47 -5.57 -1.34
CA LEU A 235 8.87 -5.96 -2.60
C LEU A 235 7.76 -6.98 -2.37
N ASP A 236 6.54 -6.61 -2.76
CA ASP A 236 5.39 -7.52 -2.74
C ASP A 236 4.97 -7.88 -4.17
N LEU A 237 5.17 -9.14 -4.52
CA LEU A 237 4.80 -9.74 -5.80
C LEU A 237 3.74 -10.84 -5.63
N SER A 238 3.06 -10.89 -4.48
CA SER A 238 2.14 -11.99 -4.18
C SER A 238 1.06 -12.15 -5.26
N GLY A 239 0.82 -13.38 -5.71
CA GLY A 239 -0.16 -13.71 -6.75
C GLY A 239 0.24 -13.29 -8.17
N CYS A 240 1.49 -12.89 -8.41
CA CYS A 240 2.01 -12.62 -9.75
C CYS A 240 2.45 -13.92 -10.44
N ARG A 241 1.82 -14.26 -11.57
CA ARG A 241 1.96 -15.56 -12.23
C ARG A 241 3.16 -15.67 -13.18
N GLY A 242 3.72 -14.54 -13.61
CA GLY A 242 4.83 -14.47 -14.57
C GLY A 242 6.21 -14.32 -13.93
N ILE A 243 6.33 -14.56 -12.62
CA ILE A 243 7.56 -14.41 -11.86
C ILE A 243 8.20 -15.78 -11.61
N PHE A 244 9.49 -15.88 -11.89
CA PHE A 244 10.30 -17.09 -11.71
C PHE A 244 11.49 -16.84 -10.78
N GLU A 245 12.16 -17.91 -10.37
CA GLU A 245 13.26 -17.84 -9.42
C GLU A 245 14.48 -17.07 -9.93
N GLU A 246 14.75 -17.09 -11.23
CA GLU A 246 15.83 -16.34 -11.86
C GLU A 246 15.60 -14.82 -11.76
N GLY A 247 14.36 -14.39 -11.99
CA GLY A 247 13.95 -12.99 -11.82
C GLY A 247 14.17 -12.49 -10.40
N ILE A 248 13.71 -13.27 -9.41
CA ILE A 248 13.91 -12.93 -8.00
C ILE A 248 15.40 -12.95 -7.62
N ALA A 249 16.17 -13.93 -8.09
CA ALA A 249 17.61 -13.97 -7.84
C ALA A 249 18.31 -12.71 -8.33
N GLN A 250 17.94 -12.23 -9.52
CA GLN A 250 18.49 -11.00 -10.08
C GLN A 250 18.04 -9.76 -9.30
N VAL A 251 16.77 -9.68 -8.89
CA VAL A 251 16.28 -8.59 -8.01
C VAL A 251 17.08 -8.54 -6.71
N LEU A 252 17.33 -9.67 -6.06
CA LEU A 252 18.07 -9.73 -4.79
C LEU A 252 19.55 -9.38 -4.94
N ARG A 253 20.14 -9.58 -6.12
CA ARG A 253 21.50 -9.11 -6.44
C ARG A 253 21.56 -7.59 -6.64
N LEU A 254 20.50 -6.99 -7.16
CA LEU A 254 20.40 -5.54 -7.39
C LEU A 254 20.02 -4.77 -6.12
N CYS A 255 19.08 -5.30 -5.33
CA CYS A 255 18.50 -4.63 -4.16
C CYS A 255 19.06 -5.18 -2.85
N CYS A 256 20.28 -4.78 -2.49
CA CYS A 256 20.98 -5.31 -1.31
C CYS A 256 20.42 -4.85 0.05
N ASN A 257 19.46 -3.92 0.05
CA ASN A 257 18.79 -3.39 1.24
C ASN A 257 17.42 -4.01 1.52
N ILE A 258 17.02 -5.02 0.75
CA ILE A 258 15.72 -5.67 0.91
C ILE A 258 15.61 -6.35 2.27
N ARG A 259 14.49 -6.10 2.94
CA ARG A 259 14.12 -6.60 4.26
C ARG A 259 12.86 -7.44 4.21
N HIS A 260 11.92 -7.10 3.34
CA HIS A 260 10.64 -7.79 3.19
C HIS A 260 10.45 -8.23 1.75
N LEU A 261 10.25 -9.53 1.55
CA LEU A 261 9.94 -10.11 0.25
C LEU A 261 8.70 -10.98 0.37
N ASN A 262 7.64 -10.61 -0.36
CA ASN A 262 6.40 -11.38 -0.42
C ASN A 262 6.23 -12.00 -1.81
N LEU A 263 6.27 -13.33 -1.85
CA LEU A 263 6.10 -14.17 -3.03
C LEU A 263 4.94 -15.15 -2.85
N SER A 264 4.02 -14.88 -1.92
CA SER A 264 2.89 -15.79 -1.70
C SER A 264 2.06 -15.97 -2.98
N GLU A 265 1.52 -17.17 -3.20
CA GLU A 265 0.75 -17.50 -4.42
C GLU A 265 1.58 -17.44 -5.74
N CYS A 266 2.91 -17.23 -5.69
CA CYS A 266 3.80 -17.30 -6.86
C CYS A 266 4.24 -18.75 -7.14
N LEU A 267 3.36 -19.54 -7.74
CA LEU A 267 3.52 -20.99 -7.92
C LEU A 267 4.76 -21.45 -8.73
N ARG A 268 5.45 -20.54 -9.41
CA ARG A 268 6.62 -20.81 -10.26
C ARG A 268 7.96 -20.52 -9.58
N VAL A 269 7.95 -20.05 -8.34
CA VAL A 269 9.15 -19.77 -7.56
C VAL A 269 9.53 -21.01 -6.74
N LYS A 270 10.73 -21.56 -6.96
CA LYS A 270 11.30 -22.68 -6.18
C LYS A 270 12.65 -22.38 -5.51
N LEU A 271 13.24 -21.20 -5.75
CA LEU A 271 14.48 -20.68 -5.14
C LEU A 271 15.65 -21.70 -5.18
N LEU A 272 15.79 -22.45 -6.27
CA LEU A 272 16.82 -23.48 -6.38
C LEU A 272 18.19 -22.87 -6.77
N GLU A 273 19.27 -23.53 -6.37
CA GLU A 273 20.65 -23.27 -6.84
C GLU A 273 21.24 -21.87 -6.53
N TRP A 274 20.74 -21.18 -5.51
CA TRP A 274 21.30 -19.88 -5.14
C TRP A 274 22.60 -20.01 -4.34
N ASN A 275 23.63 -19.30 -4.79
CA ASN A 275 24.98 -19.31 -4.23
C ASN A 275 25.42 -17.96 -3.61
N PHE A 276 24.48 -17.07 -3.32
CA PHE A 276 24.74 -15.75 -2.74
C PHE A 276 23.93 -15.52 -1.46
N LYS A 277 24.38 -14.57 -0.63
CA LYS A 277 23.73 -14.22 0.63
C LYS A 277 22.95 -12.93 0.51
N VAL A 278 21.79 -12.88 1.17
CA VAL A 278 20.97 -11.68 1.36
C VAL A 278 20.81 -11.46 2.87
N PRO A 279 21.83 -10.90 3.54
CA PRO A 279 21.92 -10.89 5.00
C PRO A 279 20.94 -9.94 5.69
N LYS A 280 20.32 -9.01 4.94
CA LYS A 280 19.36 -8.02 5.47
C LYS A 280 17.90 -8.45 5.32
N LEU A 281 17.63 -9.59 4.67
CA LEU A 281 16.26 -10.07 4.52
C LEU A 281 15.75 -10.53 5.89
N GLU A 282 14.70 -9.87 6.37
CA GLU A 282 14.11 -10.05 7.69
C GLU A 282 12.80 -10.85 7.61
N VAL A 283 11.98 -10.63 6.56
CA VAL A 283 10.69 -11.29 6.37
C VAL A 283 10.59 -11.88 4.97
N LEU A 284 10.31 -13.18 4.89
CA LEU A 284 10.06 -13.90 3.65
C LEU A 284 8.71 -14.60 3.71
N ASN A 285 7.83 -14.27 2.78
CA ASN A 285 6.55 -14.97 2.62
C ASN A 285 6.54 -15.81 1.34
N LEU A 286 6.40 -17.11 1.53
CA LEU A 286 6.30 -18.14 0.50
C LEU A 286 4.99 -18.93 0.63
N SER A 287 4.00 -18.40 1.35
CA SER A 287 2.71 -19.08 1.51
C SER A 287 2.05 -19.38 0.16
N GLU A 288 1.39 -20.53 0.04
CA GLU A 288 0.71 -20.96 -1.19
C GLU A 288 1.65 -21.02 -2.40
N THR A 289 2.90 -21.46 -2.20
CA THR A 289 3.87 -21.76 -3.26
C THR A 289 4.27 -23.23 -3.26
N ASN A 290 4.99 -23.67 -4.30
CA ASN A 290 5.44 -25.05 -4.48
C ASN A 290 6.83 -25.29 -3.87
N VAL A 291 7.13 -24.65 -2.75
CA VAL A 291 8.42 -24.79 -2.04
C VAL A 291 8.46 -26.09 -1.24
N ASP A 292 9.63 -26.70 -1.20
CA ASP A 292 9.88 -27.98 -0.53
C ASP A 292 11.09 -27.87 0.44
N ASP A 293 11.51 -29.00 1.00
CA ASP A 293 12.64 -29.08 1.93
C ASP A 293 13.98 -28.62 1.29
N GLU A 294 14.16 -28.83 -0.01
CA GLU A 294 15.37 -28.39 -0.74
C GLU A 294 15.37 -26.86 -0.88
N THR A 295 14.22 -26.25 -1.19
CA THR A 295 14.07 -24.79 -1.14
C THR A 295 14.41 -24.27 0.26
N LEU A 296 13.91 -24.89 1.32
CA LEU A 296 14.20 -24.48 2.69
C LEU A 296 15.69 -24.63 3.05
N TYR A 297 16.38 -25.65 2.52
CA TYR A 297 17.82 -25.77 2.65
C TYR A 297 18.56 -24.59 2.01
N VAL A 298 18.20 -24.19 0.79
CA VAL A 298 18.80 -23.02 0.12
C VAL A 298 18.53 -21.74 0.90
N ILE A 299 17.28 -21.49 1.30
CA ILE A 299 16.87 -20.36 2.15
C ILE A 299 17.74 -20.27 3.40
N SER A 300 17.98 -21.41 4.06
CA SER A 300 18.81 -21.48 5.27
C SER A 300 20.25 -21.00 5.06
N LYS A 301 20.78 -21.13 3.84
CA LYS A 301 22.13 -20.66 3.48
C LYS A 301 22.14 -19.21 2.97
N CYS A 302 21.12 -18.82 2.23
CA CYS A 302 21.01 -17.52 1.59
C CYS A 302 20.60 -16.41 2.57
N PHE A 303 19.75 -16.70 3.56
CA PHE A 303 19.10 -15.69 4.39
C PHE A 303 19.43 -15.84 5.89
N PRO A 304 20.70 -15.61 6.30
CA PRO A 304 21.09 -15.77 7.70
C PRO A 304 20.48 -14.71 8.64
N GLY A 305 19.92 -13.63 8.11
CA GLY A 305 19.27 -12.55 8.86
C GLY A 305 17.76 -12.70 9.06
N LEU A 306 17.18 -13.81 8.59
CA LEU A 306 15.73 -13.99 8.56
C LEU A 306 15.15 -13.99 9.98
N LEU A 307 14.13 -13.16 10.20
CA LEU A 307 13.39 -13.02 11.45
C LEU A 307 12.03 -13.73 11.38
N GLN A 308 11.37 -13.70 10.22
CA GLN A 308 10.06 -14.32 10.01
C GLN A 308 9.98 -15.05 8.67
N LEU A 309 9.48 -16.29 8.71
CA LEU A 309 9.24 -17.12 7.54
C LEU A 309 7.77 -17.56 7.49
N LEU A 310 7.05 -17.22 6.43
CA LEU A 310 5.66 -17.63 6.23
C LEU A 310 5.56 -18.70 5.13
N LEU A 311 5.00 -19.85 5.48
CA LEU A 311 4.89 -21.08 4.68
C LEU A 311 3.47 -21.66 4.72
N ASN A 312 2.45 -20.80 4.83
CA ASN A 312 1.08 -21.29 4.92
C ASN A 312 0.72 -22.04 3.64
N TYR A 313 0.12 -23.21 3.77
CA TYR A 313 -0.31 -24.08 2.67
C TYR A 313 0.83 -24.55 1.75
N CYS A 314 2.08 -24.58 2.23
CA CYS A 314 3.20 -25.23 1.54
C CYS A 314 3.24 -26.72 1.89
N THR A 315 2.49 -27.54 1.14
CA THR A 315 2.24 -28.95 1.51
C THR A 315 3.47 -29.86 1.40
N ASP A 316 4.47 -29.46 0.62
CA ASP A 316 5.67 -30.26 0.33
C ASP A 316 6.81 -30.00 1.33
N VAL A 317 6.60 -29.10 2.29
CA VAL A 317 7.54 -28.84 3.39
C VAL A 317 7.33 -29.82 4.53
N THR A 318 8.41 -30.42 5.00
CA THR A 318 8.43 -31.34 6.14
C THR A 318 9.23 -30.78 7.31
N VAL A 319 9.28 -31.53 8.42
CA VAL A 319 10.13 -31.18 9.57
C VAL A 319 11.61 -31.06 9.18
N LYS A 320 12.09 -31.79 8.17
CA LYS A 320 13.50 -31.73 7.73
C LYS A 320 13.87 -30.36 7.17
N GLY A 321 13.03 -29.81 6.29
CA GLY A 321 13.23 -28.45 5.77
C GLY A 321 13.19 -27.41 6.88
N MET A 322 12.28 -27.56 7.85
CA MET A 322 12.21 -26.66 9.01
C MET A 322 13.49 -26.72 9.85
N GLU A 323 14.09 -27.90 10.05
CA GLU A 323 15.36 -28.06 10.76
C GLU A 323 16.52 -27.34 10.06
N HIS A 324 16.55 -27.32 8.73
CA HIS A 324 17.56 -26.56 7.98
C HIS A 324 17.50 -25.07 8.31
N VAL A 325 16.29 -24.49 8.26
CA VAL A 325 16.09 -23.06 8.53
C VAL A 325 16.41 -22.73 9.99
N VAL A 326 15.88 -23.49 10.96
CA VAL A 326 16.14 -23.24 12.39
C VAL A 326 17.63 -23.39 12.72
N GLY A 327 18.34 -24.32 12.07
CA GLY A 327 19.76 -24.54 12.30
C GLY A 327 20.68 -23.44 11.79
N ASN A 328 20.34 -22.77 10.68
CA ASN A 328 21.21 -21.77 10.05
C ASN A 328 20.70 -20.32 10.15
N CYS A 329 19.38 -20.10 10.23
CA CYS A 329 18.76 -18.79 10.42
C CYS A 329 18.63 -18.49 11.94
N THR A 330 19.75 -18.22 12.60
CA THR A 330 19.81 -18.12 14.07
C THR A 330 19.07 -16.92 14.67
N GLN A 331 18.64 -15.96 13.84
CA GLN A 331 17.85 -14.80 14.28
C GLN A 331 16.34 -14.99 14.11
N LEU A 332 15.91 -16.17 13.62
CA LEU A 332 14.52 -16.47 13.34
C LEU A 332 13.69 -16.44 14.63
N ARG A 333 12.60 -15.68 14.59
CA ARG A 333 11.69 -15.47 15.72
C ARG A 333 10.34 -16.13 15.51
N ASP A 334 9.90 -16.25 14.26
CA ASP A 334 8.58 -16.73 13.93
C ASP A 334 8.57 -17.54 12.61
N ILE A 335 7.90 -18.69 12.65
CA ILE A 335 7.58 -19.49 11.47
C ILE A 335 6.08 -19.73 11.46
N VAL A 336 5.39 -19.21 10.43
CA VAL A 336 3.95 -19.36 10.26
C VAL A 336 3.67 -20.41 9.19
N CYS A 337 3.08 -21.55 9.58
CA CYS A 337 2.99 -22.73 8.72
C CYS A 337 1.63 -23.45 8.79
N TYR A 338 0.52 -22.69 8.78
CA TYR A 338 -0.82 -23.27 8.71
C TYR A 338 -0.99 -24.06 7.41
N GLY A 339 -1.78 -25.15 7.41
CA GLY A 339 -2.04 -25.92 6.18
C GLY A 339 -0.91 -26.85 5.71
N ILE A 340 0.24 -26.90 6.40
CA ILE A 340 1.20 -28.02 6.24
C ILE A 340 0.59 -29.31 6.81
N ASN A 341 1.03 -30.48 6.30
CA ASN A 341 0.62 -31.80 6.81
C ASN A 341 0.58 -31.80 8.35
N ARG A 342 -0.58 -32.18 8.91
CA ARG A 342 -0.85 -32.17 10.36
C ARG A 342 0.17 -32.97 11.15
N GLU A 343 0.64 -34.10 10.62
CA GLU A 343 1.66 -34.91 11.28
C GLU A 343 2.99 -34.16 11.37
N GLU A 344 3.45 -33.58 10.26
CA GLU A 344 4.69 -32.80 10.21
C GLU A 344 4.62 -31.56 11.11
N ARG A 345 3.50 -30.84 11.07
CA ARG A 345 3.26 -29.69 11.95
C ARG A 345 3.31 -30.09 13.43
N ASN A 346 2.67 -31.20 13.80
CA ASN A 346 2.69 -31.68 15.19
C ASN A 346 4.10 -32.12 15.62
N LYS A 347 4.85 -32.81 14.75
CA LYS A 347 6.26 -33.18 15.01
C LYS A 347 7.12 -31.94 15.23
N TRP A 348 6.92 -30.89 14.44
CA TRP A 348 7.65 -29.63 14.58
C TRP A 348 7.28 -28.88 15.87
N LEU A 349 5.98 -28.70 16.16
CA LEU A 349 5.52 -28.06 17.40
C LEU A 349 6.00 -28.81 18.66
N ALA A 350 6.00 -30.14 18.63
CA ALA A 350 6.52 -30.96 19.73
C ALA A 350 8.02 -30.70 20.00
N LYS A 351 8.81 -30.39 18.95
CA LYS A 351 10.22 -30.03 19.11
C LYS A 351 10.44 -28.62 19.64
N GLN A 352 9.52 -27.68 19.38
CA GLN A 352 9.60 -26.31 19.91
C GLN A 352 9.28 -26.21 21.42
N ILE A 353 8.54 -27.17 21.98
CA ILE A 353 8.23 -27.19 23.42
C ILE A 353 9.43 -27.70 24.26
N ILE A 354 10.41 -28.33 23.63
CA ILE A 354 11.54 -29.00 24.29
C ILE A 354 12.80 -28.11 24.37
N HIS A 355 12.78 -26.92 23.77
CA HIS A 355 13.85 -25.91 23.82
C HIS A 355 13.29 -24.58 24.33
#